data_AF-A0A3D0SQJ7-F1
#
_entry.id   AF-A0A3D0SQJ7-F1
#
_cell.length_a   1.000
_cell.length_b   1.000
_cell.length_c   1.000
_cell.angle_alpha   90.00
_cell.angle_beta   90.00
_cell.angle_gamma   90.00
#
_symmetry.space_group_name_H-M   'P 1'
#
loop_
_entity.id
_entity.type
_entity.pdbx_description
1 polymer ?
#
loop_
_entity_poly.entity_id
_entity_poly.type
_entity_poly.pdbx_seq_one_letter_code
_entity_poly.pdbx_strand_id
1 'polypeptide(L)'
;ESYSEYGQNIFDRYVTYADFWIQDQEYRDPDTGESFDRSALNAELEKIEKPAGISNPKDFRNEIVNFVLRAKAKNAGKNPAWTSYEKLRAVIEKKMFSTTEDLLPVISFNTKASADEQKKHAEFVDRMVAKGYTAKQVRLLSDWYLRVRKAS
;
A
#
# COMPACT_ATOMS: atom_id res chain seq x y z
N GLU A 1 -11.44 0.95 9.27
CA GLU A 1 -9.98 0.96 9.48
C GLU A 1 -9.44 2.32 9.12
N SER A 2 -8.55 2.88 9.94
CA SER A 2 -7.84 4.10 9.62
C SER A 2 -6.77 3.83 8.54
N TYR A 3 -6.39 4.84 7.75
CA TYR A 3 -5.27 4.74 6.78
C TYR A 3 -4.00 4.12 7.37
N SER A 4 -3.73 4.40 8.66
CA SER A 4 -2.57 3.86 9.35
C SER A 4 -2.70 2.36 9.60
N GLU A 5 -3.89 1.89 9.98
CA GLU A 5 -4.17 0.45 10.16
C GLU A 5 -4.11 -0.27 8.82
N TYR A 6 -4.70 0.30 7.77
CA TYR A 6 -4.67 -0.30 6.44
C TYR A 6 -3.25 -0.41 5.88
N GLY A 7 -2.43 0.64 6.02
CA GLY A 7 -1.01 0.59 5.65
C GLY A 7 -0.22 -0.43 6.48
N GLN A 8 -0.53 -0.54 7.78
CA GLN A 8 0.09 -1.53 8.66
C GLN A 8 -0.29 -2.97 8.26
N ASN A 9 -1.54 -3.23 7.88
CA ASN A 9 -1.98 -4.54 7.43
C ASN A 9 -1.26 -4.97 6.15
N ILE A 10 -1.09 -4.06 5.18
CA ILE A 10 -0.31 -4.35 3.95
C ILE A 10 1.15 -4.62 4.30
N PHE A 11 1.74 -3.84 5.21
CA PHE A 11 3.10 -4.04 5.68
C PHE A 11 3.29 -5.42 6.31
N ASP A 12 2.47 -5.75 7.30
CA ASP A 12 2.60 -6.99 8.06
C ASP A 12 2.39 -8.22 7.17
N ARG A 13 1.44 -8.13 6.23
CA ARG A 13 1.22 -9.18 5.23
C ARG A 13 2.41 -9.32 4.27
N TYR A 14 2.94 -8.20 3.75
CA TYR A 14 4.10 -8.22 2.86
C TYR A 14 5.32 -8.86 3.54
N VAL A 15 5.60 -8.49 4.79
CA VAL A 15 6.72 -9.04 5.56
C VAL A 15 6.55 -10.53 5.79
N THR A 16 5.36 -10.97 6.17
CA THR A 16 5.05 -12.40 6.36
C THR A 16 5.29 -13.16 5.06
N TYR A 17 4.71 -12.72 3.95
CA TYR A 17 4.85 -13.41 2.67
C TYR A 17 6.30 -13.46 2.19
N ALA A 18 7.05 -12.37 2.37
CA ALA A 18 8.46 -12.30 2.04
C ALA A 18 9.29 -13.29 2.88
N ASP A 19 9.00 -13.41 4.17
CA ASP A 19 9.70 -14.35 5.07
C ASP A 19 9.47 -15.81 4.65
N PHE A 20 8.22 -16.22 4.44
CA PHE A 20 7.87 -17.56 3.95
C PHE A 20 8.49 -17.84 2.57
N TRP A 21 8.49 -16.86 1.67
CA TRP A 21 9.12 -16.99 0.35
C TRP A 21 10.65 -17.14 0.42
N ILE A 22 11.32 -16.48 1.37
CA ILE A 22 12.76 -16.61 1.61
C ILE A 22 13.06 -17.99 2.18
N GLN A 23 12.26 -18.45 3.15
CA GLN A 23 12.43 -19.74 3.84
C GLN A 23 12.01 -20.94 3.01
N ASP A 24 11.41 -20.72 1.83
CA ASP A 24 10.87 -21.78 0.96
C ASP A 24 9.80 -22.62 1.66
N GLN A 25 8.93 -21.96 2.43
CA GLN A 25 7.85 -22.59 3.17
C GLN A 25 6.49 -22.18 2.58
N GLU A 26 5.53 -23.09 2.67
CA GLU A 26 4.14 -22.77 2.38
C GLU A 26 3.56 -21.89 3.48
N TYR A 27 2.86 -20.84 3.07
CA TYR A 27 2.08 -20.01 3.99
C TYR A 27 0.63 -20.48 3.95
N ARG A 28 0.03 -20.68 5.12
CA ARG A 28 -1.41 -20.93 5.24
C ARG A 28 -2.06 -19.76 5.95
N ASP A 29 -2.97 -19.09 5.25
CA ASP A 29 -3.73 -17.98 5.79
C ASP A 29 -4.63 -18.50 6.94
N PRO A 30 -4.50 -17.97 8.17
CA PRO A 30 -5.26 -18.44 9.31
C PRO A 30 -6.74 -18.03 9.26
N ASP A 31 -7.07 -16.99 8.50
CA ASP A 31 -8.42 -16.43 8.43
C ASP A 31 -9.23 -17.09 7.30
N THR A 32 -8.62 -17.31 6.13
CA THR A 32 -9.28 -17.91 4.96
C THR A 32 -9.02 -19.41 4.81
N GLY A 33 -7.94 -19.91 5.40
CA GLY A 33 -7.48 -21.28 5.23
C GLY A 33 -6.78 -21.56 3.90
N GLU A 34 -6.61 -20.55 3.04
CA GLU A 34 -5.89 -20.66 1.77
C GLU A 34 -4.41 -20.93 1.99
N SER A 35 -3.84 -21.82 1.17
CA SER A 35 -2.41 -22.12 1.17
C SER A 35 -1.72 -21.50 -0.04
N PHE A 36 -0.60 -20.85 0.20
CA PHE A 36 0.24 -20.23 -0.80
C PHE A 36 1.59 -20.94 -0.84
N ASP A 37 1.87 -21.58 -1.97
CA ASP A 37 3.19 -22.10 -2.27
C ASP A 37 4.18 -20.95 -2.60
N ARG A 38 5.46 -21.30 -2.78
CA ARG A 38 6.50 -20.31 -3.07
C ARG A 38 6.22 -19.49 -4.34
N SER A 39 5.59 -20.09 -5.36
CA SER A 39 5.26 -19.42 -6.61
C SER A 39 4.11 -18.43 -6.43
N ALA A 40 3.08 -18.84 -5.70
CA ALA A 40 1.93 -18.02 -5.34
C ALA A 40 2.35 -16.83 -4.46
N LEU A 41 3.21 -17.07 -3.46
CA LEU A 41 3.81 -16.01 -2.66
C LEU A 41 4.60 -15.02 -3.51
N ASN A 42 5.39 -15.50 -4.48
CA ASN A 42 6.10 -14.63 -5.41
C ASN A 42 5.14 -13.75 -6.20
N ALA A 43 4.04 -14.33 -6.71
CA ALA A 43 3.05 -13.59 -7.47
C ALA A 43 2.37 -12.50 -6.62
N GLU A 44 2.03 -12.77 -5.36
CA GLU A 44 1.46 -11.77 -4.45
C GLU A 44 2.44 -10.63 -4.12
N LEU A 45 3.71 -10.96 -3.86
CA LEU A 45 4.75 -9.97 -3.59
C LEU A 45 5.03 -9.09 -4.83
N GLU A 46 5.07 -9.67 -6.02
CA GLU A 46 5.30 -8.95 -7.28
C GLU A 46 4.20 -7.93 -7.59
N LYS A 47 2.94 -8.18 -7.19
CA LYS A 47 1.83 -7.22 -7.34
C LYS A 47 2.08 -5.91 -6.59
N ILE A 48 2.95 -5.92 -5.58
CA ILE A 48 3.29 -4.77 -4.76
C ILE A 48 4.63 -4.17 -5.24
N GLU A 49 5.61 -5.01 -5.57
CA GLU A 49 6.97 -4.62 -5.92
C GLU A 49 7.11 -4.06 -7.34
N LYS A 50 6.47 -4.68 -8.34
CA LYS A 50 6.56 -4.26 -9.75
C LYS A 50 6.04 -2.84 -9.96
N PRO A 51 4.83 -2.47 -9.48
CA PRO A 51 4.37 -1.10 -9.60
C PRO A 51 5.31 -0.12 -8.92
N ALA A 52 5.93 -0.49 -7.80
CA ALA A 52 6.89 0.34 -7.08
C ALA A 52 8.27 0.46 -7.76
N GLY A 53 8.50 -0.24 -8.87
CA GLY A 53 9.75 -0.15 -9.62
C GLY A 53 10.92 -0.87 -8.94
N ILE A 54 10.64 -1.88 -8.11
CA ILE A 54 11.68 -2.69 -7.46
C ILE A 54 12.33 -3.60 -8.52
N SER A 55 13.59 -3.33 -8.85
CA SER A 55 14.35 -4.06 -9.88
C SER A 55 14.95 -5.38 -9.40
N ASN A 56 15.25 -5.48 -8.09
CA ASN A 56 15.79 -6.70 -7.49
C ASN A 56 14.91 -7.13 -6.29
N PRO A 57 13.81 -7.86 -6.55
CA PRO A 57 12.86 -8.28 -5.52
C PRO A 57 13.49 -9.13 -4.42
N LYS A 58 14.42 -10.02 -4.77
CA LYS A 58 15.04 -10.93 -3.79
C LYS A 58 15.80 -10.16 -2.73
N ASP A 59 16.67 -9.24 -3.13
CA ASP A 59 17.46 -8.45 -2.17
C ASP A 59 16.57 -7.50 -1.38
N PHE A 60 15.57 -6.91 -2.03
CA PHE A 60 14.58 -6.05 -1.37
C PHE A 60 13.83 -6.82 -0.26
N ARG A 61 13.27 -7.99 -0.56
CA ARG A 61 12.58 -8.85 0.42
C ARG A 61 13.48 -9.20 1.61
N ASN A 62 14.73 -9.60 1.33
CA ASN A 62 15.70 -9.91 2.38
C ASN A 62 16.03 -8.69 3.25
N GLU A 63 16.21 -7.51 2.64
CA GLU A 63 16.48 -6.26 3.37
C GLU A 63 15.32 -5.93 4.33
N ILE A 64 14.08 -6.01 3.85
CA ILE A 64 12.86 -5.75 4.63
C ILE A 64 12.72 -6.72 5.79
N VAL A 65 12.77 -8.03 5.53
CA VAL A 65 12.57 -9.06 6.56
C VAL A 65 13.63 -8.91 7.65
N ASN A 66 14.89 -8.71 7.27
CA ASN A 66 15.97 -8.47 8.22
C ASN A 66 15.79 -7.18 9.04
N PHE A 67 15.29 -6.10 8.42
CA PHE A 67 14.95 -4.88 9.13
C PHE A 67 13.88 -5.15 10.20
N VAL A 68 12.79 -5.83 9.83
CA VAL A 68 11.68 -6.11 10.75
C VAL A 68 12.11 -7.05 11.87
N LEU A 69 12.84 -8.12 11.58
CA LEU A 69 13.36 -9.03 12.61
C LEU A 69 14.22 -8.29 13.64
N ARG A 70 15.12 -7.40 13.19
CA ARG A 70 15.92 -6.56 14.09
C ARG A 70 15.07 -5.58 14.89
N ALA A 71 14.05 -4.97 14.29
CA ALA A 71 13.16 -4.06 14.97
C ALA A 71 12.34 -4.79 16.06
N LYS A 72 11.79 -5.97 15.75
CA LYS A 72 11.06 -6.82 16.70
C LYS A 72 11.93 -7.23 17.89
N ALA A 73 13.17 -7.66 17.62
CA ALA A 73 14.13 -8.02 18.67
C ALA A 73 14.40 -6.86 19.65
N LYS A 74 14.37 -5.61 19.16
CA LYS A 74 14.56 -4.40 19.98
C LYS A 74 13.28 -3.88 20.64
N ASN A 75 12.11 -4.36 20.21
CA ASN A 75 10.80 -3.81 20.60
C ASN A 75 9.86 -4.87 21.19
N ALA A 76 10.39 -5.76 22.03
CA ALA A 76 9.62 -6.81 22.71
C ALA A 76 8.71 -7.64 21.78
N GLY A 77 9.20 -7.94 20.57
CA GLY A 77 8.48 -8.74 19.57
C GLY A 77 7.46 -7.96 18.74
N LYS A 78 7.25 -6.67 18.99
CA LYS A 78 6.30 -5.85 18.21
C LYS A 78 6.89 -5.45 16.86
N ASN A 79 6.08 -5.60 15.80
CA ASN A 79 6.44 -5.12 14.47
C ASN A 79 6.63 -3.59 14.50
N PRO A 80 7.56 -3.06 13.70
CA PRO A 80 7.72 -1.62 13.57
C PRO A 80 6.52 -1.03 12.81
N ALA A 81 6.27 0.27 13.00
CA ALA A 81 5.28 0.98 12.20
C ALA A 81 5.65 0.93 10.72
N TRP A 82 4.66 0.78 9.84
CA TRP A 82 4.89 0.68 8.39
C TRP A 82 5.57 1.91 7.77
N THR A 83 5.49 3.06 8.44
CA THR A 83 6.16 4.31 8.05
C THR A 83 7.62 4.39 8.47
N SER A 84 8.12 3.44 9.27
CA SER A 84 9.48 3.49 9.86
C SER A 84 10.60 3.18 8.87
N TYR A 85 10.27 2.62 7.71
CA TYR A 85 11.24 2.24 6.69
C TYR A 85 10.85 2.79 5.33
N GLU A 86 11.60 3.80 4.88
CA GLU A 86 11.22 4.67 3.77
C GLU A 86 10.97 3.91 2.46
N LYS A 87 11.81 2.93 2.11
CA LYS A 87 11.64 2.20 0.84
C LYS A 87 10.34 1.39 0.83
N LEU A 88 10.01 0.71 1.94
CA LEU A 88 8.78 -0.06 2.05
C LEU A 88 7.56 0.84 2.21
N ARG A 89 7.69 1.97 2.91
CA ARG A 89 6.65 3.00 2.98
C ARG A 89 6.23 3.45 1.58
N ALA A 90 7.18 3.81 0.73
CA ALA A 90 6.91 4.25 -0.65
C ALA A 90 6.22 3.16 -1.50
N VAL A 91 6.63 1.90 -1.31
CA VAL A 91 6.05 0.74 -1.99
C VAL A 91 4.59 0.52 -1.54
N ILE A 92 4.33 0.55 -0.23
CA ILE A 92 2.99 0.38 0.35
C ILE A 92 2.09 1.53 -0.05
N GLU A 93 2.57 2.77 0.03
CA GLU A 93 1.86 3.93 -0.47
C GLU A 93 1.43 3.68 -1.91
N LYS A 94 2.36 3.32 -2.80
CA LYS A 94 2.05 3.07 -4.21
C LYS A 94 1.04 1.94 -4.41
N LYS A 95 1.09 0.86 -3.62
CA LYS A 95 0.10 -0.22 -3.65
C LYS A 95 -1.28 0.24 -3.19
N MET A 96 -1.33 1.03 -2.13
CA MET A 96 -2.57 1.62 -1.63
C MET A 96 -3.21 2.50 -2.72
N PHE A 97 -2.39 3.19 -3.52
CA PHE A 97 -2.80 4.06 -4.63
C PHE A 97 -3.20 3.31 -5.91
N SER A 98 -2.45 2.28 -6.33
CA SER A 98 -2.79 1.51 -7.55
C SER A 98 -4.07 0.70 -7.39
N THR A 99 -4.38 0.27 -6.17
CA THR A 99 -5.68 -0.34 -5.84
C THR A 99 -6.83 0.70 -5.87
N THR A 100 -6.50 2.00 -5.88
CA THR A 100 -7.45 3.11 -6.06
C THR A 100 -7.52 3.65 -7.50
N GLU A 101 -6.72 3.14 -8.45
CA GLU A 101 -6.81 3.56 -9.87
C GLU A 101 -8.14 3.14 -10.50
N ASP A 102 -8.77 2.06 -10.02
CA ASP A 102 -10.15 1.70 -10.38
C ASP A 102 -11.23 2.65 -9.82
N LEU A 103 -10.85 3.67 -9.03
CA LEU A 103 -11.81 4.55 -8.34
C LEU A 103 -11.81 6.02 -8.77
N LEU A 104 -11.03 6.43 -9.78
CA LEU A 104 -11.09 7.81 -10.25
C LEU A 104 -10.96 8.02 -11.76
N PRO A 105 -12.07 8.38 -12.43
CA PRO A 105 -12.02 9.46 -13.40
C PRO A 105 -11.74 10.77 -12.64
N VAL A 106 -10.48 11.21 -12.64
CA VAL A 106 -10.08 12.47 -12.00
C VAL A 106 -10.73 13.65 -12.71
N ILE A 107 -11.61 14.35 -12.02
CA ILE A 107 -12.02 15.70 -12.40
C ILE A 107 -11.13 16.67 -11.63
N SER A 108 -10.46 17.54 -12.39
CA SER A 108 -9.56 18.56 -11.87
C SER A 108 -10.30 19.42 -10.84
N PHE A 109 -9.80 19.48 -9.62
CA PHE A 109 -10.25 20.51 -8.68
C PHE A 109 -9.63 21.84 -9.12
N ASN A 110 -10.28 22.50 -10.08
CA ASN A 110 -10.09 23.90 -10.37
C ASN A 110 -11.15 24.66 -9.56
N THR A 111 -10.79 25.76 -8.91
CA THR A 111 -11.78 26.63 -8.24
C THR A 111 -12.76 27.28 -9.24
N LYS A 112 -12.50 27.11 -10.55
CA LYS A 112 -13.39 27.43 -11.68
C LYS A 112 -14.08 26.20 -12.32
N ALA A 113 -14.02 25.03 -11.71
CA ALA A 113 -14.68 23.82 -12.22
C ALA A 113 -16.21 24.01 -12.22
N SER A 114 -16.87 23.40 -13.20
CA SER A 114 -18.33 23.43 -13.34
C SER A 114 -19.04 22.80 -12.13
N ALA A 115 -20.33 23.11 -11.94
CA ALA A 115 -21.12 22.56 -10.84
C ALA A 115 -21.17 21.01 -10.86
N ASP A 116 -21.24 20.41 -12.04
CA ASP A 116 -21.21 18.95 -12.24
C ASP A 116 -19.87 18.31 -11.83
N GLU A 117 -18.77 19.01 -12.10
CA GLU A 117 -17.43 18.59 -11.73
C GLU A 117 -17.22 18.64 -10.21
N GLN A 118 -17.74 19.68 -9.55
CA GLN A 118 -17.73 19.80 -8.10
C GLN A 118 -18.58 18.71 -7.43
N LYS A 119 -19.75 18.40 -7.99
CA LYS A 119 -20.62 17.34 -7.49
C LYS A 119 -19.96 15.97 -7.59
N LYS A 120 -19.37 15.63 -8.73
CA LYS A 120 -18.63 14.37 -8.92
C LYS A 120 -17.42 14.25 -7.98
N HIS A 121 -16.76 15.37 -7.70
CA HIS A 121 -15.68 15.41 -6.71
C HIS A 121 -16.20 15.13 -5.29
N ALA A 122 -17.30 15.76 -4.88
CA ALA A 122 -17.92 15.52 -3.57
C ALA A 122 -18.36 14.05 -3.43
N GLU A 123 -19.04 13.50 -4.42
CA GLU A 123 -19.45 12.09 -4.44
C GLU A 123 -18.25 11.14 -4.36
N PHE A 124 -17.12 11.49 -4.97
CA PHE A 124 -15.89 10.72 -4.85
C PHE A 124 -15.32 10.79 -3.43
N VAL A 125 -15.22 11.98 -2.86
CA VAL A 125 -14.76 12.17 -1.47
C VAL A 125 -15.64 11.35 -0.53
N ASP A 126 -16.95 11.38 -0.70
CA ASP A 126 -17.90 10.61 0.12
C ASP A 126 -17.70 9.10 -0.04
N ARG A 127 -17.48 8.59 -1.26
CA ARG A 127 -17.16 7.17 -1.48
C ARG A 127 -15.85 6.76 -0.82
N MET A 128 -14.84 7.63 -0.84
CA MET A 128 -13.57 7.37 -0.17
C MET A 128 -13.70 7.44 1.35
N VAL A 129 -14.51 8.37 1.86
CA VAL A 129 -14.82 8.47 3.29
C VAL A 129 -15.57 7.23 3.76
N ALA A 130 -16.54 6.74 2.98
CA ALA A 130 -17.24 5.48 3.25
C ALA A 130 -16.31 4.27 3.28
N LYS A 131 -15.15 4.33 2.60
CA LYS A 131 -14.11 3.30 2.60
C LYS A 131 -13.07 3.48 3.72
N GLY A 132 -13.26 4.43 4.62
CA GLY A 132 -12.41 4.64 5.80
C GLY A 132 -11.31 5.70 5.64
N TYR A 133 -11.26 6.41 4.51
CA TYR A 133 -10.35 7.54 4.34
C TYR A 133 -10.91 8.81 5.00
N THR A 134 -10.03 9.68 5.49
CA THR A 134 -10.45 11.03 5.91
C THR A 134 -10.48 11.98 4.71
N ALA A 135 -11.36 12.99 4.73
CA ALA A 135 -11.40 14.01 3.67
C ALA A 135 -10.04 14.69 3.45
N LYS A 136 -9.25 14.87 4.52
CA LYS A 136 -7.88 15.40 4.45
C LYS A 136 -6.94 14.46 3.69
N GLN A 137 -7.02 13.15 3.93
CA GLN A 137 -6.24 12.17 3.17
C GLN A 137 -6.63 12.24 1.70
N VAL A 138 -7.92 12.13 1.37
CA VAL A 138 -8.42 12.18 -0.02
C VAL A 138 -7.95 13.43 -0.76
N ARG A 139 -7.94 14.59 -0.09
CA ARG A 139 -7.42 15.84 -0.64
C ARG A 139 -5.91 15.78 -0.91
N LEU A 140 -5.11 15.31 0.05
CA LEU A 140 -3.67 15.15 -0.12
C LEU A 140 -3.31 14.19 -1.25
N LEU A 141 -4.08 13.09 -1.41
CA LEU A 141 -3.92 12.16 -2.53
C LEU A 141 -4.19 12.86 -3.88
N SER A 142 -5.28 13.63 -3.94
CA SER A 142 -5.68 14.38 -5.13
C SER A 142 -4.62 15.43 -5.53
N ASP A 143 -4.11 16.19 -4.55
CA ASP A 143 -3.13 17.26 -4.76
C ASP A 143 -1.74 16.73 -5.16
N TRP A 144 -1.33 15.57 -4.64
CA TRP A 144 -0.09 14.92 -5.05
C TRP A 144 -0.19 14.39 -6.50
N TYR A 145 -1.29 13.73 -6.85
CA TYR A 145 -1.51 13.21 -8.20
C TYR A 145 -1.43 14.31 -9.27
N LEU A 146 -2.07 15.46 -9.02
CA LEU A 146 -2.00 16.62 -9.92
C LEU A 146 -0.59 17.16 -10.09
N ARG A 147 0.26 17.09 -9.06
CA ARG A 147 1.67 17.50 -9.15
C ARG A 147 2.50 16.52 -9.95
N VAL A 148 2.34 15.22 -9.72
CA VAL A 148 3.09 14.17 -10.44
C VAL A 148 2.71 14.12 -11.92
N ARG A 149 1.42 14.22 -12.25
CA ARG A 149 0.97 14.27 -13.66
C ARG A 149 1.45 15.51 -14.40
N LYS A 150 1.61 16.64 -13.71
CA LYS A 150 2.21 17.86 -14.29
C LYS A 150 3.73 17.78 -14.47
N ALA A 151 4.37 16.84 -13.77
CA ALA A 151 5.82 16.63 -13.82
C ALA A 151 6.22 15.49 -14.79
N SER A 152 5.25 14.84 -15.44
CA SER A 152 5.44 13.78 -16.46
C SER A 152 5.14 14.31 -17.85
#